data_AF-A0A9I9E7G2-F1
#
_entry.id   AF-A0A9I9E7G2-F1
#
_cell.length_a   1.000
_cell.length_b   1.000
_cell.length_c   1.000
_cell.angle_alpha   90.00
_cell.angle_beta   90.00
_cell.angle_gamma   90.00
#
_symmetry.space_group_name_H-M   'P 1'
#
loop_
_entity.id
_entity.type
_entity.pdbx_description
1 polymer ?
#
loop_
_entity_poly.entity_id
_entity_poly.type
_entity_poly.pdbx_seq_one_letter_code
_entity_poly.pdbx_strand_id
1 'polypeptide(L)' 'GVYVRQLQAREVVETLYEEDENEHGDTLCGACDENYALDEFWICCDICEKWFHGKFIV' A
#
# COMPACT_ATOMS: atom_id res chain seq x y z
N GLY A 1 9.33 34.47 11.53
CA GLY A 1 9.18 33.60 10.34
C GLY A 1 9.77 32.20 10.51
N VAL A 2 9.73 31.62 11.71
CA VAL A 2 10.16 30.23 11.95
C VAL A 2 8.92 29.33 12.11
N TYR A 3 7.93 29.81 12.87
CA TYR A 3 6.60 29.19 13.04
C TYR A 3 5.90 28.87 11.72
N VAL A 4 5.92 29.79 10.75
CA VAL A 4 5.25 29.61 9.45
C VAL A 4 5.88 28.46 8.64
N ARG A 5 7.21 28.29 8.73
CA ARG A 5 7.94 27.18 8.10
C ARG A 5 7.67 25.84 8.77
N GLN A 6 7.49 25.82 10.09
CA GLN A 6 7.14 24.61 10.84
C GLN A 6 5.70 24.17 10.64
N LEU A 7 4.76 25.12 10.50
CA LEU A 7 3.37 24.82 10.14
C LEU A 7 3.28 24.24 8.73
N GLN A 8 3.95 24.86 7.73
CA GLN A 8 4.01 24.30 6.38
C GLN A 8 4.68 22.93 6.34
N ALA A 9 5.77 22.71 7.09
CA ALA A 9 6.41 21.39 7.16
C ALA A 9 5.50 20.33 7.78
N ARG A 10 4.69 20.69 8.78
CA ARG A 10 3.75 19.78 9.42
C ARG A 10 2.56 19.44 8.52
N GLU A 11 1.96 20.43 7.85
CA GLU A 11 0.89 20.20 6.87
C GLU A 11 1.38 19.30 5.72
N VAL A 12 2.57 19.58 5.17
CA VAL A 12 3.16 18.74 4.11
C VAL A 12 3.45 17.32 4.58
N VAL A 13 3.87 17.13 5.84
CA VAL A 13 4.08 15.80 6.41
C VAL A 13 2.76 15.06 6.55
N GLU A 14 1.70 15.67 7.08
CA GLU A 14 0.38 15.04 7.22
C GLU A 14 -0.19 14.60 5.86
N THR A 15 -0.09 15.45 4.83
CA THR A 15 -0.58 15.12 3.47
C THR A 15 0.21 14.02 2.78
N LEU A 16 1.51 13.86 3.09
CA LEU A 16 2.35 12.81 2.50
C LEU A 16 2.02 11.41 3.07
N TYR A 17 1.52 11.31 4.29
CA TYR A 17 1.10 10.03 4.87
C TYR A 17 -0.27 9.57 4.35
N GLU A 18 -1.17 10.49 4.00
CA GLU A 18 -2.50 10.14 3.46
C GLU A 18 -2.48 9.72 1.97
N GLU A 19 -1.49 10.17 1.19
CA GLU A 19 -1.34 9.75 -0.22
C GLU A 19 -0.78 8.32 -0.35
N ASP A 20 0.07 7.87 0.58
CA ASP A 20 0.75 6.56 0.54
C ASP A 20 -0.19 5.35 0.77
N GLU A 21 -1.29 5.54 1.52
CA GLU A 21 -2.26 4.44 1.76
C GLU A 21 -3.09 4.08 0.53
N ASN A 22 -3.17 4.97 -0.47
CA ASN A 22 -3.92 4.72 -1.71
C ASN A 22 -3.07 4.10 -2.83
N GLU A 23 -1.73 4.17 -2.76
CA GLU A 23 -0.87 3.66 -3.84
C GLU A 23 -0.80 2.11 -3.87
N HIS A 24 -1.10 1.45 -2.76
CA HIS A 24 -1.16 -0.01 -2.68
C HIS A 24 -2.58 -0.58 -2.86
N GLY A 25 -3.60 0.27 -2.89
CA GLY A 25 -5.00 -0.12 -2.97
C GLY A 25 -5.38 -0.83 -4.27
N ASP A 26 -4.66 -0.62 -5.36
CA ASP A 26 -4.96 -1.21 -6.68
C ASP A 26 -4.35 -2.61 -6.90
N THR A 27 -3.63 -3.16 -5.93
CA THR A 27 -3.05 -4.50 -6.08
C THR A 27 -4.15 -5.56 -5.96
N LEU A 28 -4.50 -6.20 -7.07
CA LEU A 28 -5.53 -7.26 -7.13
C LEU A 28 -4.89 -8.66 -7.14
N CYS A 29 -5.55 -9.61 -6.48
CA CYS A 29 -5.17 -11.01 -6.53
C CYS A 29 -5.43 -11.58 -7.93
N GLY A 30 -4.40 -12.08 -8.60
CA GLY A 30 -4.50 -12.63 -9.96
C GLY A 30 -5.33 -13.92 -10.10
N ALA A 31 -5.90 -14.45 -9.01
CA ALA A 31 -6.73 -15.66 -9.00
C ALA A 31 -8.20 -15.41 -8.62
N CYS A 32 -8.49 -14.40 -7.79
CA CYS A 32 -9.85 -14.11 -7.31
C CYS A 32 -10.30 -12.65 -7.49
N ASP A 33 -9.44 -11.78 -8.03
CA ASP A 33 -9.73 -10.36 -8.30
C ASP A 33 -10.11 -9.53 -7.05
N GLU A 34 -9.77 -10.01 -5.86
CA GLU A 34 -9.92 -9.27 -4.59
C GLU A 34 -8.74 -8.31 -4.35
N ASN A 35 -9.02 -7.20 -3.66
CA ASN A 35 -8.05 -6.14 -3.35
C ASN A 35 -7.05 -6.55 -2.28
N TYR A 36 -5.87 -5.94 -2.37
CA TYR A 36 -4.82 -6.04 -1.39
C TYR A 36 -5.29 -5.69 0.02
N ALA A 37 -5.03 -6.62 0.93
CA ALA A 37 -5.29 -6.46 2.36
C ALA A 37 -3.99 -6.72 3.14
N LEU A 38 -3.65 -5.81 4.06
CA LEU A 38 -2.42 -5.85 4.85
C LEU A 38 -2.37 -7.03 5.84
N ASP A 39 -3.51 -7.58 6.21
CA ASP A 39 -3.66 -8.68 7.15
C ASP A 39 -3.54 -10.07 6.51
N GLU A 40 -3.37 -10.14 5.18
CA GLU A 40 -3.25 -11.39 4.44
C GLU A 40 -1.81 -11.65 4.00
N PHE A 41 -1.49 -12.93 3.76
CA PHE A 41 -0.20 -13.31 3.20
C PHE A 41 -0.26 -13.21 1.67
N TRP A 42 0.67 -12.47 1.07
CA TRP A 42 0.75 -12.25 -0.37
C TRP A 42 2.05 -12.77 -0.96
N ILE A 43 1.99 -13.34 -2.15
CA ILE A 43 3.14 -13.83 -2.91
C ILE A 43 3.14 -13.28 -4.34
N CYS A 44 4.30 -12.87 -4.83
CA CYS A 44 4.49 -12.45 -6.21
C CYS A 44 4.96 -13.64 -7.06
N CYS A 45 4.39 -13.80 -8.25
CA CYS A 45 4.85 -14.77 -9.24
C CYS A 45 5.79 -14.10 -10.24
N ASP A 46 7.06 -14.49 -10.27
CA ASP A 46 8.07 -13.92 -11.18
C ASP A 46 7.78 -14.13 -12.67
N ILE A 47 6.97 -15.14 -13.03
CA ILE A 47 6.62 -15.42 -14.42
C ILE A 47 5.48 -14.50 -14.90
N CYS A 48 4.51 -14.24 -14.03
CA CYS A 48 3.32 -13.50 -14.37
C CYS A 48 3.38 -12.03 -13.93
N GLU A 49 4.37 -11.66 -13.11
CA GLU A 49 4.51 -10.34 -12.48
C GLU A 49 3.21 -9.89 -11.77
N LYS A 50 2.53 -10.85 -11.15
CA LYS A 50 1.24 -10.68 -10.45
C LYS A 50 1.32 -11.13 -9.01
N TRP A 51 0.48 -10.52 -8.19
CA TRP A 51 0.30 -10.83 -6.77
C TRP A 51 -0.86 -11.79 -6.54
N PHE A 52 -0.72 -12.65 -5.53
CA PHE A 52 -1.71 -13.66 -5.17
C PHE A 52 -1.83 -13.81 -3.66
N HIS A 53 -3.04 -14.12 -3.19
CA HIS A 53 -3.26 -14.58 -1.82
C HIS A 53 -2.56 -15.93 -1.62
N GLY A 54 -1.65 -15.98 -0.64
CA GLY A 54 -0.96 -17.20 -0.25
C GLY A 54 -1.71 -17.91 0.87
N LYS A 55 -1.93 -19.21 0.71
CA LYS A 55 -2.47 -20.07 1.75
C LYS A 55 -1.34 -20.90 2.36
N PHE A 56 -1.11 -20.77 3.66
CA PHE A 56 -0.20 -21.68 4.34
C PHE A 56 -0.81 -23.09 4.35
N ILE A 57 -0.06 -24.06 3.84
CA ILE A 57 -0.44 -25.46 3.90
C ILE A 57 0.28 -26.05 5.12
N VAL A 58 -0.49 -26.34 6.17
CA VAL A 58 -0.03 -27.08 7.35
C VAL A 58 0.12 -28.56 7.07
#